data_AF-A0A7S1X6Y6-F1
#
_entry.id   AF-A0A7S1X6Y6-F1
#
_cell.length_a   1.000
_cell.length_b   1.000
_cell.length_c   1.000
_cell.angle_alpha   90.00
_cell.angle_beta   90.00
_cell.angle_gamma   90.00
#
_symmetry.space_group_name_H-M   'P 1'
#
loop_
_entity.id
_entity.type
_entity.pdbx_description
1 polymer ?
#
loop_
_entity_poly.entity_id
_entity_poly.type
_entity_poly.pdbx_seq_one_letter_code
_entity_poly.pdbx_strand_id
1 'polypeptide(L)'
;PPPYGCAIQCRVTSEDPELNFQPDAGRIEAYTAPGGPGIRIDGHLASGNLISPHYDSMLTKVIAKGPNFRAALTKMDRGLQEFYVRGITTNIPFLLNVLRHPEFTNGVTDTSFIERNPELFNLNRHAPLRGNKLLRYLAEQVVNGPDHPGLLGPRSNAVPIVPECPAGAPPAGWAQIYRDEGPEAW
;
A
#
# COMPACT_ATOMS: atom_id res chain seq x y z
N PRO A 1 36.33 11.60 12.27
CA PRO A 1 35.27 12.61 12.50
C PRO A 1 34.19 12.03 13.42
N PRO A 2 33.55 12.80 14.30
CA PRO A 2 32.49 12.30 15.16
C PRO A 2 31.26 11.88 14.32
N PRO A 3 30.48 10.89 14.79
CA PRO A 3 29.23 10.52 14.13
C PRO A 3 28.29 11.72 14.08
N TYR A 4 27.69 11.97 12.90
CA TYR A 4 26.77 13.09 12.68
C TYR A 4 25.37 12.58 12.35
N GLY A 5 24.42 12.90 13.24
CA GLY A 5 23.01 12.53 13.12
C GLY A 5 22.76 11.04 13.35
N CYS A 6 21.66 10.54 12.78
CA CYS A 6 21.26 9.14 12.90
C CYS A 6 20.92 8.56 11.52
N ALA A 7 21.07 7.25 11.39
CA ALA A 7 20.63 6.51 10.22
C ALA A 7 19.91 5.22 10.64
N ILE A 8 18.93 4.80 9.84
CA ILE A 8 18.18 3.57 10.00
C ILE A 8 18.33 2.79 8.70
N GLN A 9 18.54 1.48 8.79
CA GLN A 9 18.57 0.58 7.64
C GLN A 9 17.45 -0.46 7.78
N CYS A 10 16.66 -0.62 6.73
CA CYS A 10 15.69 -1.70 6.58
C CYS A 10 16.11 -2.59 5.41
N ARG A 11 16.12 -3.91 5.62
CA ARG A 11 16.28 -4.90 4.54
C ARG A 11 14.90 -5.26 4.04
N VAL A 12 14.60 -4.85 2.81
CA VAL A 12 13.40 -5.30 2.12
C VAL A 12 13.71 -6.67 1.51
N THR A 13 12.96 -7.69 1.91
CA THR A 13 13.13 -9.08 1.48
C THR A 13 11.87 -9.58 0.79
N SER A 14 11.96 -10.71 0.10
CA SER A 14 10.80 -11.43 -0.45
C SER A 14 10.09 -12.33 0.58
N GLU A 15 10.42 -12.20 1.87
CA GLU A 15 9.85 -13.02 2.93
C GLU A 15 8.43 -12.58 3.27
N ASP A 16 7.52 -13.55 3.39
CA ASP A 16 6.14 -13.31 3.82
C ASP A 16 5.99 -13.46 5.34
N PRO A 17 5.76 -12.37 6.10
CA PRO A 17 5.60 -12.44 7.55
C PRO A 17 4.36 -13.24 7.99
N GLU A 18 3.34 -13.40 7.14
CA GLU A 18 2.16 -14.24 7.44
C GLU A 18 2.46 -15.74 7.28
N LEU A 19 3.49 -16.09 6.51
CA LEU A 19 3.95 -17.47 6.28
C LEU A 19 5.29 -17.72 6.97
N ASN A 20 5.43 -17.23 8.21
CA ASN A 20 6.63 -17.43 9.04
C ASN A 20 7.93 -17.00 8.32
N PHE A 21 7.87 -15.88 7.60
CA PHE A 21 8.97 -15.33 6.80
C PHE A 21 9.52 -16.28 5.73
N GLN A 22 8.66 -17.16 5.18
CA GLN A 22 9.05 -17.97 4.03
C GLN A 22 9.38 -17.05 2.83
N PRO A 23 10.54 -17.24 2.16
CA PRO A 23 10.90 -16.43 1.01
C PRO A 23 10.06 -16.79 -0.20
N ASP A 24 9.44 -15.78 -0.80
CA ASP A 24 8.75 -15.87 -2.07
C ASP A 24 9.74 -15.77 -3.24
N ALA A 25 9.43 -16.47 -4.33
CA ALA A 25 10.25 -16.52 -5.53
C ALA A 25 9.36 -16.33 -6.75
N GLY A 26 9.83 -15.56 -7.73
CA GLY A 26 8.99 -15.20 -8.86
C GLY A 26 9.50 -13.99 -9.61
N ARG A 27 8.74 -13.57 -10.61
CA ARG A 27 9.08 -12.41 -11.42
C ARG A 27 8.54 -11.15 -10.77
N ILE A 28 9.40 -10.14 -10.62
CA ILE A 28 8.97 -8.80 -10.25
C ILE A 28 8.21 -8.22 -11.44
N GLU A 29 6.92 -7.96 -11.29
CA GLU A 29 6.08 -7.38 -12.33
C GLU A 29 6.22 -5.86 -12.39
N ALA A 30 6.33 -5.22 -11.22
CA ALA A 30 6.52 -3.79 -11.09
C ALA A 30 7.43 -3.48 -9.91
N TYR A 31 8.34 -2.54 -10.09
CA TYR A 31 9.26 -2.07 -9.06
C TYR A 31 9.37 -0.55 -9.11
N THR A 32 9.16 0.09 -7.97
CA THR A 32 9.42 1.52 -7.76
C THR A 32 10.11 1.69 -6.42
N ALA A 33 11.40 2.00 -6.48
CA ALA A 33 12.18 2.30 -5.28
C ALA A 33 11.87 3.73 -4.81
N PRO A 34 11.84 3.97 -3.49
CA PRO A 34 11.65 5.30 -2.95
C PRO A 34 12.92 6.14 -3.13
N GLY A 35 12.76 7.46 -3.11
CA GLY A 35 13.86 8.41 -3.27
C GLY A 35 13.74 9.60 -2.32
N GLY A 36 14.45 10.68 -2.67
CA GLY A 36 14.36 11.96 -1.97
C GLY A 36 15.42 12.21 -0.89
N PRO A 37 15.44 13.42 -0.30
CA PRO A 37 16.52 13.87 0.58
C PRO A 37 16.75 12.98 1.82
N GLY A 38 17.91 12.33 1.86
CA GLY A 38 18.31 11.47 2.98
C GLY A 38 17.74 10.05 2.91
N ILE A 39 17.23 9.62 1.75
CA ILE A 39 17.04 8.20 1.43
C ILE A 39 18.16 7.75 0.49
N ARG A 40 18.71 6.57 0.79
CA ARG A 40 19.65 5.83 -0.05
C ARG A 40 19.09 4.43 -0.27
N ILE A 41 19.21 3.95 -1.50
CA ILE A 41 18.81 2.60 -1.89
C ILE A 41 20.05 1.85 -2.36
N ASP A 42 20.35 0.75 -1.70
CA ASP A 42 21.38 -0.19 -2.14
C ASP A 42 20.71 -1.48 -2.62
N GLY A 43 20.51 -1.56 -3.92
CA GLY A 43 19.96 -2.72 -4.61
C GLY A 43 19.99 -2.50 -6.11
N HIS A 44 19.89 -3.58 -6.87
CA HIS A 44 19.85 -3.53 -8.33
C HIS A 44 18.73 -4.43 -8.84
N LEU A 45 17.50 -3.97 -8.62
CA LEU A 45 16.29 -4.61 -9.11
C LEU A 45 15.53 -3.66 -10.03
N ALA A 46 14.83 -4.25 -10.98
CA ALA A 46 13.97 -3.61 -11.95
C ALA A 46 12.76 -4.52 -12.24
N SER A 47 11.72 -3.93 -12.83
CA SER A 47 10.59 -4.69 -13.36
C SER A 47 11.10 -5.72 -14.38
N GLY A 48 10.62 -6.95 -14.27
CA GLY A 48 11.01 -8.08 -15.10
C GLY A 48 12.09 -8.99 -14.50
N ASN A 49 12.82 -8.57 -13.45
CA ASN A 49 13.79 -9.46 -12.80
C ASN A 49 13.10 -10.70 -12.21
N LEU A 50 13.79 -11.85 -12.28
CA LEU A 50 13.37 -13.11 -11.68
C LEU A 50 14.12 -13.32 -10.36
N ILE A 51 13.38 -13.48 -9.27
CA ILE A 51 13.93 -13.80 -7.95
C ILE A 51 14.02 -15.30 -7.82
N SER A 52 15.24 -15.78 -7.61
CA SER A 52 15.57 -17.19 -7.49
C SER A 52 15.38 -17.66 -6.05
N PRO A 53 14.83 -18.87 -5.82
CA PRO A 53 14.73 -19.45 -4.48
C PRO A 53 16.08 -19.96 -3.95
N HIS A 54 17.15 -19.91 -4.76
CA HIS A 54 18.45 -20.50 -4.42
C HIS A 54 19.41 -19.55 -3.68
N TYR A 55 19.04 -18.28 -3.50
CA TYR A 55 19.85 -17.26 -2.84
C TYR A 55 19.09 -16.62 -1.67
N ASP A 56 19.77 -15.75 -0.93
CA ASP A 56 19.14 -14.92 0.10
C ASP A 56 17.97 -14.11 -0.50
N SER A 57 16.88 -13.97 0.27
CA SER A 57 15.63 -13.30 -0.08
C SER A 57 15.76 -11.77 -0.18
N MET A 58 16.96 -11.24 0.00
CA MET A 58 17.22 -9.80 0.02
C MET A 58 16.96 -9.16 -1.36
N LEU A 59 16.02 -8.22 -1.37
CA LEU A 59 15.69 -7.44 -2.56
C LEU A 59 16.49 -6.15 -2.62
N THR A 60 16.44 -5.35 -1.56
CA THR A 60 17.19 -4.08 -1.47
C THR A 60 17.37 -3.63 -0.03
N LYS A 61 18.37 -2.79 0.21
CA LYS A 61 18.53 -2.07 1.49
C LYS A 61 18.04 -0.65 1.33
N VAL A 62 17.12 -0.26 2.19
CA VAL A 62 16.66 1.12 2.31
C VAL A 62 17.36 1.73 3.51
N ILE A 63 18.05 2.85 3.30
CA ILE A 63 18.80 3.55 4.34
C ILE A 63 18.27 4.98 4.42
N ALA A 64 17.76 5.36 5.59
CA ALA A 64 17.29 6.71 5.86
C ALA A 64 18.25 7.43 6.82
N LYS A 65 18.62 8.67 6.51
CA LYS A 65 19.48 9.52 7.35
C LYS A 65 18.78 10.82 7.72
N GLY A 66 18.94 11.22 8.99
CA GLY A 66 18.43 12.47 9.52
C GLY A 66 19.36 13.10 10.56
N PRO A 67 19.10 14.36 10.94
CA PRO A 67 19.84 15.04 12.01
C PRO A 67 19.62 14.41 13.40
N ASN A 68 18.53 13.65 13.58
CA ASN A 68 18.21 12.89 14.78
C ASN A 68 17.42 11.62 14.42
N PHE A 69 17.23 10.73 15.41
CA PHE A 69 16.56 9.44 15.23
C PHE A 69 15.13 9.58 14.70
N ARG A 70 14.33 10.48 15.27
CA ARG A 70 12.94 10.72 14.84
C ARG A 70 12.85 11.20 13.38
N ALA A 71 13.79 12.03 12.94
CA ALA A 71 13.86 12.48 11.55
C ALA A 71 14.26 11.34 10.59
N ALA A 72 15.20 10.47 10.98
CA ALA A 72 15.53 9.27 10.21
C ALA A 72 14.35 8.30 10.13
N LEU A 73 13.62 8.13 11.24
CA LEU A 73 12.43 7.26 11.34
C LEU A 73 11.30 7.75 10.45
N THR A 74 10.98 9.04 10.49
CA THR A 74 9.94 9.65 9.63
C THR A 74 10.27 9.47 8.14
N LYS A 75 11.55 9.63 7.77
CA LYS A 75 12.01 9.41 6.40
C LYS A 75 11.92 7.95 6.00
N MET A 76 12.29 7.02 6.88
CA MET A 76 12.20 5.59 6.64
C MET A 76 10.76 5.14 6.45
N ASP A 77 9.85 5.56 7.34
CA ASP A 77 8.42 5.25 7.28
C ASP A 77 7.81 5.72 5.95
N ARG A 78 8.06 6.98 5.53
CA ARG A 78 7.65 7.46 4.20
C ARG A 78 8.32 6.68 3.07
N GLY A 79 9.62 6.41 3.17
CA GLY A 79 10.35 5.65 2.16
C GLY A 79 9.77 4.26 1.93
N LEU A 80 9.42 3.54 2.99
CA LEU A 80 8.78 2.23 2.89
C LEU A 80 7.34 2.30 2.37
N GLN A 81 6.58 3.36 2.69
CA GLN A 81 5.23 3.56 2.14
C GLN A 81 5.22 3.85 0.63
N GLU A 82 6.22 4.58 0.14
CA GLU A 82 6.39 4.85 -1.30
C GLU A 82 6.99 3.66 -2.06
N PHE A 83 7.57 2.70 -1.35
CA PHE A 83 8.18 1.52 -1.94
C PHE A 83 7.09 0.64 -2.54
N TYR A 84 7.15 0.42 -3.85
CA TYR A 84 6.20 -0.42 -4.56
C TYR A 84 6.89 -1.61 -5.22
N VAL A 85 6.50 -2.83 -4.85
CA VAL A 85 6.91 -4.09 -5.47
C VAL A 85 5.67 -4.91 -5.77
N ARG A 86 5.60 -5.50 -6.97
CA ARG A 86 4.52 -6.40 -7.38
C ARG A 86 5.11 -7.68 -8.00
N GLY A 87 4.35 -8.77 -7.91
CA GLY A 87 4.71 -10.09 -8.45
C GLY A 87 5.31 -11.03 -7.41
N ILE A 88 5.77 -10.49 -6.29
CA ILE A 88 6.23 -11.23 -5.11
C ILE A 88 5.77 -10.53 -3.83
N THR A 89 5.73 -11.29 -2.74
CA THR A 89 5.47 -10.76 -1.39
C THR A 89 6.70 -10.08 -0.82
N THR A 90 6.51 -9.15 0.13
CA THR A 90 7.61 -8.48 0.82
C THR A 90 7.33 -8.30 2.30
N ASN A 91 8.39 -8.16 3.10
CA ASN A 91 8.32 -7.90 4.54
C ASN A 91 7.99 -6.42 4.91
N ILE A 92 7.71 -5.55 3.92
CA ILE A 92 7.48 -4.11 4.14
C ILE A 92 6.38 -3.82 5.18
N PRO A 93 5.21 -4.47 5.18
CA PRO A 93 4.17 -4.20 6.18
C PRO A 93 4.64 -4.46 7.61
N PHE A 94 5.43 -5.53 7.82
CA PHE A 94 6.04 -5.84 9.12
C PHE A 94 7.04 -4.75 9.54
N LEU A 95 7.91 -4.30 8.62
CA LEU A 95 8.85 -3.21 8.90
C LEU A 95 8.14 -1.91 9.29
N LEU A 96 7.02 -1.58 8.63
CA LEU A 96 6.22 -0.40 8.98
C LEU A 96 5.63 -0.52 10.40
N ASN A 97 5.15 -1.71 10.78
CA ASN A 97 4.69 -1.95 12.15
C ASN A 97 5.81 -1.75 13.17
N VAL A 98 7.01 -2.28 12.91
CA VAL A 98 8.19 -2.09 13.78
C VAL A 98 8.55 -0.61 13.92
N LEU A 99 8.65 0.13 12.83
CA LEU A 99 9.04 1.55 12.84
C LEU A 99 8.04 2.45 13.58
N ARG A 100 6.77 2.03 13.64
CA ARG A 100 5.69 2.78 14.31
C ARG A 100 5.49 2.36 15.76
N HIS A 101 6.13 1.28 16.20
CA HIS A 101 5.96 0.78 17.56
C HIS A 101 6.59 1.73 18.59
N PRO A 102 5.88 2.07 19.70
CA PRO A 102 6.38 3.00 20.71
C PRO A 102 7.76 2.63 21.27
N GLU A 103 8.01 1.34 21.58
CA GLU A 103 9.33 0.90 22.07
C GLU A 103 10.47 1.21 21.09
N PHE A 104 10.24 0.98 19.78
CA PHE A 104 11.23 1.28 18.74
C PHE A 104 11.42 2.78 18.58
N THR A 105 10.34 3.56 18.54
CA THR A 105 10.41 5.02 18.40
C THR A 105 11.11 5.72 19.58
N ASN A 106 11.03 5.13 20.77
CA ASN A 106 11.67 5.62 21.99
C ASN A 106 13.09 5.05 22.19
N GLY A 107 13.53 4.12 21.35
CA GLY A 107 14.87 3.52 21.42
C GLY A 107 15.09 2.61 22.63
N VAL A 108 14.02 1.99 23.15
CA VAL A 108 14.06 1.12 24.35
C VAL A 108 13.96 -0.37 24.01
N THR A 109 14.29 -0.75 22.77
CA THR A 109 14.20 -2.11 22.27
C THR A 109 15.41 -2.96 22.65
N ASP A 110 15.19 -4.24 22.89
CA ASP A 110 16.23 -5.27 23.03
C ASP A 110 16.01 -6.42 22.03
N THR A 111 16.79 -7.50 22.16
CA THR A 111 16.73 -8.64 21.22
C THR A 111 15.43 -9.44 21.28
N SER A 112 14.68 -9.36 22.38
CA SER A 112 13.38 -10.03 22.55
C SER A 112 12.21 -9.13 22.17
N PHE A 113 12.47 -7.90 21.71
CA PHE A 113 11.44 -6.95 21.29
C PHE A 113 10.40 -7.55 20.34
N ILE A 114 10.83 -8.25 19.29
CA ILE A 114 9.91 -8.83 18.31
C ILE A 114 9.06 -9.95 18.92
N GLU A 115 9.67 -10.82 19.74
CA GLU A 115 8.98 -11.94 20.39
C GLU A 115 7.93 -11.47 21.40
N ARG A 116 8.18 -10.35 22.09
CA ARG A 116 7.25 -9.77 23.08
C ARG A 116 6.06 -9.05 22.47
N ASN A 117 6.13 -8.68 21.19
CA ASN A 117 5.18 -7.81 20.52
C ASN A 117 4.51 -8.54 19.33
N PRO A 118 3.66 -9.56 19.59
CA PRO A 118 3.03 -10.36 18.54
C PRO A 118 2.08 -9.54 17.64
N GLU A 119 1.62 -8.38 18.08
CA GLU A 119 0.82 -7.47 17.28
C GLU A 119 1.57 -6.86 16.09
N LEU A 120 2.92 -6.94 16.06
CA LEU A 120 3.72 -6.58 14.89
C LEU A 120 3.34 -7.40 13.64
N PHE A 121 2.75 -8.59 13.84
CA PHE A 121 2.30 -9.50 12.79
C PHE A 121 0.87 -9.22 12.32
N ASN A 122 0.15 -8.26 12.94
CA ASN A 122 -1.14 -7.79 12.45
C ASN A 122 -0.92 -6.88 11.25
N LEU A 123 -0.71 -7.48 10.08
CA LEU A 123 -0.37 -6.75 8.87
C LEU A 123 -1.62 -6.06 8.31
N ASN A 124 -1.66 -4.74 8.44
CA ASN A 124 -2.58 -3.93 7.66
C ASN A 124 -2.08 -3.91 6.21
N ARG A 125 -2.43 -4.93 5.42
CA ARG A 125 -2.23 -4.89 3.97
C ARG A 125 -2.94 -3.64 3.47
N HIS A 126 -2.19 -2.71 2.87
CA HIS A 126 -2.79 -1.56 2.20
C HIS A 126 -3.92 -2.07 1.30
N ALA A 127 -5.09 -1.42 1.37
CA ALA A 127 -6.25 -1.81 0.57
C ALA A 127 -5.80 -2.03 -0.89
N PRO A 128 -6.20 -3.14 -1.53
CA PRO A 128 -5.74 -3.46 -2.88
C PRO A 128 -5.98 -2.24 -3.76
N LEU A 129 -4.91 -1.75 -4.40
CA LEU A 129 -4.92 -0.52 -5.19
C LEU A 129 -6.13 -0.54 -6.12
N ARG A 130 -7.13 0.31 -5.82
CA ARG A 130 -8.41 0.35 -6.56
C ARG A 130 -8.18 0.52 -8.06
N GLY A 131 -7.14 1.27 -8.42
CA GLY A 131 -6.70 1.43 -9.81
C GLY A 131 -6.36 0.12 -10.50
N ASN A 132 -5.63 -0.81 -9.87
CA ASN A 132 -5.29 -2.10 -10.47
C ASN A 132 -6.51 -2.98 -10.71
N LYS A 133 -7.49 -2.96 -9.79
CA LYS A 133 -8.76 -3.67 -9.99
C LYS A 133 -9.52 -3.12 -11.19
N LEU A 134 -9.58 -1.79 -11.33
CA LEU A 134 -10.21 -1.13 -12.48
C LEU A 134 -9.47 -1.44 -13.79
N LEU A 135 -8.13 -1.36 -13.81
CA LEU A 135 -7.34 -1.69 -14.99
C LEU A 135 -7.53 -3.16 -15.40
N ARG A 136 -7.56 -4.09 -14.44
CA ARG A 136 -7.85 -5.50 -14.71
C ARG A 136 -9.26 -5.67 -15.28
N TYR A 137 -10.26 -5.00 -14.71
CA TYR A 137 -11.62 -5.04 -15.23
C TYR A 137 -11.69 -4.50 -16.67
N LEU A 138 -11.10 -3.34 -16.95
CA LEU A 138 -11.08 -2.77 -18.30
C LEU A 138 -10.35 -3.67 -19.29
N ALA A 139 -9.21 -4.26 -18.90
CA ALA A 139 -8.48 -5.20 -19.75
C ALA A 139 -9.33 -6.43 -20.08
N GLU A 140 -10.05 -6.98 -19.10
CA GLU A 140 -10.97 -8.10 -19.29
C GLU A 140 -12.05 -7.77 -20.32
N GLN A 141 -12.72 -6.61 -20.17
CA GLN A 141 -13.78 -6.19 -21.09
C GLN A 141 -13.27 -5.91 -22.51
N VAL A 142 -12.03 -5.41 -22.65
CA VAL A 142 -11.43 -5.13 -23.97
C VAL A 142 -10.98 -6.40 -24.68
N VAL A 143 -10.42 -7.37 -23.95
CA VAL A 143 -9.87 -8.60 -24.53
C VAL A 143 -10.94 -9.67 -24.75
N ASN A 144 -11.76 -9.92 -23.72
CA ASN A 144 -12.77 -10.98 -23.75
C ASN A 144 -14.16 -10.49 -24.14
N GLY A 145 -14.32 -9.17 -24.30
CA GLY A 145 -15.61 -8.53 -24.55
C GLY A 145 -16.42 -8.33 -23.26
N PRO A 146 -17.46 -7.50 -23.32
CA PRO A 146 -18.31 -7.28 -22.17
C PRO A 146 -19.24 -8.45 -21.90
N ASP A 147 -19.42 -8.79 -20.63
CA ASP A 147 -20.31 -9.87 -20.16
C ASP A 147 -21.77 -9.41 -19.96
N HIS A 148 -22.04 -8.12 -20.15
CA HIS A 148 -23.38 -7.55 -19.94
C HIS A 148 -24.12 -7.29 -21.27
N PRO A 149 -25.38 -7.76 -21.43
CA PRO A 149 -26.15 -7.59 -22.67
C PRO A 149 -26.26 -6.15 -23.17
N GLY A 150 -26.37 -5.18 -22.26
CA GLY A 150 -26.45 -3.75 -22.58
C GLY A 150 -25.16 -3.10 -23.07
N LEU A 151 -24.05 -3.85 -23.12
CA LEU A 151 -22.76 -3.41 -23.66
C LEU A 151 -22.47 -4.00 -25.04
N LEU A 152 -23.38 -4.82 -25.58
CA LEU A 152 -23.29 -5.35 -26.93
C LEU A 152 -23.69 -4.26 -27.93
N GLY A 153 -22.78 -3.92 -28.86
CA GLY A 153 -23.03 -2.97 -29.93
C GLY A 153 -22.11 -1.74 -29.88
N PRO A 154 -22.31 -0.77 -30.79
CA PRO A 154 -21.48 0.42 -30.86
C PRO A 154 -21.68 1.27 -29.60
N ARG A 155 -20.58 1.82 -29.08
CA ARG A 155 -20.63 2.76 -27.95
C ARG A 155 -21.51 3.95 -28.30
N SER A 156 -22.40 4.32 -27.38
CA SER A 156 -23.14 5.58 -27.51
C SER A 156 -22.17 6.77 -27.44
N ASN A 157 -22.25 7.65 -28.44
CA ASN A 157 -21.53 8.92 -28.46
C ASN A 157 -22.33 10.06 -27.81
N ALA A 158 -23.53 9.76 -27.29
CA ALA A 158 -24.34 10.75 -26.61
C ALA A 158 -23.68 11.13 -25.28
N VAL A 159 -23.32 12.40 -25.14
CA VAL A 159 -22.89 12.96 -23.84
C VAL A 159 -24.17 13.25 -23.06
N PRO A 160 -24.42 12.59 -21.92
CA PRO A 160 -25.60 12.86 -21.14
C PRO A 160 -25.54 14.30 -20.61
N ILE A 161 -26.62 15.05 -20.79
CA ILE A 161 -26.77 16.38 -20.21
C ILE A 161 -27.03 16.18 -18.73
N VAL A 162 -26.07 16.58 -17.89
CA VAL A 162 -26.27 16.60 -16.43
C VAL A 162 -27.23 17.76 -16.13
N PRO A 163 -28.41 17.50 -15.55
CA PRO A 163 -29.36 18.57 -15.24
C PRO A 163 -28.78 19.49 -14.17
N GLU A 164 -29.10 20.78 -14.26
CA GLU A 164 -28.77 21.74 -13.21
C GLU A 164 -29.55 21.36 -11.95
N CYS A 165 -28.82 21.09 -10.86
CA CYS A 165 -29.41 20.85 -9.54
C CYS A 165 -29.16 22.10 -8.68
N PRO A 166 -30.21 22.86 -8.30
CA PRO A 166 -30.05 24.01 -7.44
C PRO A 166 -29.33 23.64 -6.14
N ALA A 167 -28.35 24.45 -5.73
CA ALA A 167 -27.71 24.27 -4.44
C ALA A 167 -28.70 24.55 -3.30
N GLY A 168 -28.81 23.65 -2.34
CA GLY A 168 -29.70 23.79 -1.20
C GLY A 168 -30.18 22.46 -0.65
N ALA A 169 -30.86 22.50 0.49
CA ALA A 169 -31.60 21.34 0.96
C ALA A 169 -32.77 21.09 0.00
N PRO A 170 -33.01 19.83 -0.43
CA PRO A 170 -34.20 19.52 -1.18
C PRO A 170 -35.45 19.84 -0.33
N PRO A 171 -36.59 20.19 -0.94
CA PRO A 171 -37.83 20.34 -0.21
C PRO A 171 -38.17 19.05 0.54
N ALA A 172 -38.89 19.18 1.66
CA ALA A 172 -39.31 18.03 2.45
C ALA A 172 -40.14 17.08 1.57
N GLY A 173 -39.62 15.87 1.40
CA GLY A 173 -40.25 14.83 0.59
C GLY A 173 -40.82 13.71 1.46
N TRP A 174 -41.51 12.77 0.82
CA TRP A 174 -42.13 11.61 1.47
C TRP A 174 -41.13 10.77 2.30
N ALA A 175 -39.88 10.65 1.85
CA ALA A 175 -38.84 9.94 2.59
C ALA A 175 -38.50 10.62 3.94
N GLN A 176 -38.76 11.91 4.07
CA GLN A 176 -38.53 12.67 5.30
C GLN A 176 -39.73 12.53 6.25
N ILE A 177 -40.95 12.66 5.73
CA ILE A 177 -42.20 12.40 6.48
C ILE A 177 -42.19 10.98 7.07
N TYR A 178 -41.86 9.97 6.26
CA TYR A 178 -41.78 8.59 6.73
C TYR A 178 -40.72 8.39 7.84
N ARG A 179 -39.61 9.12 7.77
CA ARG A 179 -38.54 9.02 8.78
C ARG A 179 -38.92 9.70 10.09
N ASP A 180 -39.66 10.79 10.02
CA ASP A 180 -39.96 11.65 11.17
C ASP A 180 -41.29 11.25 11.86
N GLU A 181 -42.31 10.88 11.08
CA GLU A 181 -43.68 10.63 11.56
C GLU A 181 -44.06 9.14 11.49
N GLY A 182 -43.26 8.33 10.79
CA GLY A 182 -43.47 6.88 10.68
C GLY A 182 -44.46 6.48 9.58
N PRO A 183 -44.78 5.17 9.48
CA PRO A 183 -45.54 4.61 8.36
C PRO A 183 -47.00 5.08 8.28
N GLU A 184 -47.58 5.56 9.38
CA GLU A 184 -48.99 5.99 9.43
C GLU A 184 -49.22 7.39 8.85
N ALA A 185 -48.15 8.18 8.67
CA ALA A 185 -48.19 9.51 8.08
C ALA A 185 -48.05 9.51 6.54
N TRP A 186 -47.98 8.32 5.93
CA TRP A 186 -47.84 8.14 4.48
C TRP A 186 -49.16 7.74 3.81
#